data_AF-A0A4Y8C6Q2-F1
#
_entry.id   AF-A0A4Y8C6Q2-F1
#
_cell.length_a   1.000
_cell.length_b   1.000
_cell.length_c   1.000
_cell.angle_alpha   90.00
_cell.angle_beta   90.00
_cell.angle_gamma   90.00
#
_symmetry.space_group_name_H-M   'P 1'
#
loop_
_entity.id
_entity.type
_entity.pdbx_description
1 polymer ?
#
loop_
_entity_poly.entity_id
_entity_poly.type
_entity_poly.pdbx_seq_one_letter_code
_entity_poly.pdbx_strand_id
1 'polypeptide(L)'
;RIAVIGAGKWGSALHLALKENHNCFISSLHQRDLEDFVSIKEALECEYLVFALSSQGMRAWLKENFINKGQKILIASKGIEDQSCQFLDEIFLDFVPKENFCVLSGP
;
A
#
# COMPACT_ATOMS: atom_id res chain seq x y z
N ARG A 1 -11.84 3.54 -7.22
CA ARG A 1 -11.49 4.17 -5.91
C ARG A 1 -10.07 3.76 -5.56
N ILE A 2 -9.24 4.69 -5.08
CA ILE A 2 -7.84 4.43 -4.76
C ILE A 2 -7.65 4.59 -3.24
N ALA A 3 -6.84 3.73 -2.62
CA ALA A 3 -6.42 3.93 -1.24
C ALA A 3 -4.90 3.82 -1.09
N VAL A 4 -4.31 4.78 -0.39
CA VAL A 4 -2.89 4.76 -0.02
C VAL A 4 -2.76 4.16 1.38
N ILE A 5 -2.05 3.04 1.48
CA ILE A 5 -1.74 2.36 2.73
C ILE A 5 -0.35 2.80 3.18
N GLY A 6 -0.31 3.68 4.17
CA GLY A 6 0.90 4.29 4.73
C GLY A 6 0.84 5.81 4.71
N ALA A 7 0.52 6.42 5.84
CA ALA A 7 0.39 7.88 5.96
C ALA A 7 1.70 8.59 6.36
N GLY A 8 2.85 8.04 5.95
CA GLY A 8 4.15 8.71 6.10
C GLY A 8 4.33 9.82 5.05
N LYS A 9 5.47 10.52 5.06
CA LYS A 9 5.74 11.62 4.11
C LYS A 9 5.50 11.21 2.65
N TRP A 10 5.98 10.02 2.27
CA TRP A 10 5.85 9.52 0.90
C TRP A 10 4.40 9.17 0.54
N GLY A 11 3.69 8.42 1.39
CA GLY A 11 2.29 8.08 1.11
C GLY A 11 1.36 9.29 1.16
N SER A 12 1.61 10.29 2.02
CA SER A 12 0.88 11.56 1.98
C SER A 12 1.11 12.33 0.67
N ALA A 13 2.34 12.32 0.13
CA ALA A 13 2.63 12.94 -1.16
C ALA A 13 1.90 12.23 -2.32
N LEU A 14 1.89 10.88 -2.29
CA LEU A 14 1.16 10.08 -3.28
C LEU A 14 -0.36 10.31 -3.19
N HIS A 15 -0.91 10.37 -1.97
CA HIS A 15 -2.32 10.69 -1.76
C HIS A 15 -2.68 12.06 -2.35
N LEU A 16 -1.89 13.09 -2.06
CA LEU A 16 -2.09 14.43 -2.62
C LEU A 16 -2.08 14.40 -4.16
N ALA A 17 -1.07 13.76 -4.75
CA ALA A 17 -0.95 13.69 -6.21
C ALA A 17 -2.09 12.91 -6.89
N LEU A 18 -2.55 11.80 -6.27
CA LEU A 18 -3.63 10.98 -6.81
C LEU A 18 -5.00 11.63 -6.63
N LYS A 19 -5.18 12.38 -5.54
CA LYS A 19 -6.44 13.06 -5.22
C LYS A 19 -6.81 14.14 -6.24
N GLU A 20 -5.84 14.75 -6.93
CA GLU A 20 -6.07 15.78 -7.95
C GLU A 20 -7.11 15.36 -9.01
N ASN A 21 -7.11 14.09 -9.43
CA ASN A 21 -8.00 13.60 -10.49
C ASN A 21 -8.86 12.39 -10.10
N HIS A 22 -8.69 11.86 -8.88
CA HIS A 22 -9.32 10.61 -8.47
C HIS A 22 -9.80 10.65 -7.02
N ASN A 23 -10.84 9.87 -6.72
CA ASN A 23 -11.25 9.61 -5.34
C ASN A 23 -10.20 8.74 -4.64
N CYS A 24 -9.32 9.39 -3.88
CA CYS A 24 -8.19 8.79 -3.19
C CYS A 24 -8.32 8.94 -1.67
N PHE A 25 -8.26 7.82 -0.98
CA PHE A 25 -8.24 7.76 0.49
C PHE A 25 -6.84 7.49 1.00
N ILE A 26 -6.59 7.76 2.27
CA ILE A 26 -5.33 7.43 2.94
C ILE A 26 -5.59 6.72 4.27
N SER A 27 -4.73 5.78 4.62
CA SER A 27 -4.83 5.08 5.89
C SER A 27 -3.47 4.70 6.46
N SER A 28 -3.40 4.55 7.78
CA SER A 28 -2.25 4.01 8.50
C SER A 28 -2.66 3.32 9.79
N LEU A 29 -1.74 2.56 10.38
CA LEU A 29 -1.95 1.90 11.67
C LEU A 29 -2.38 2.87 12.77
N HIS A 30 -1.71 4.02 12.85
CA HIS A 30 -2.08 5.10 13.75
C HIS A 30 -3.01 6.06 13.05
N GLN A 31 -4.06 6.49 13.74
CA GLN A 31 -4.94 7.55 13.26
C GLN A 31 -4.15 8.85 13.07
N ARG A 32 -4.45 9.58 12.01
CA ARG A 32 -3.86 10.90 11.74
C ARG A 32 -4.97 11.89 11.42
N ASP A 33 -4.71 13.14 11.74
CA ASP A 33 -5.53 14.26 11.31
C ASP A 33 -5.15 14.63 9.87
N LEU A 34 -5.72 13.89 8.92
CA LEU A 34 -5.52 14.04 7.49
C LEU A 34 -6.89 13.98 6.80
N GLU A 35 -7.04 14.75 5.73
CA GLU A 35 -8.22 14.68 4.87
C GLU A 35 -8.29 13.29 4.21
N ASP A 36 -9.51 12.78 3.99
CA ASP A 36 -9.78 11.46 3.40
C ASP A 36 -9.15 10.28 4.15
N PHE A 37 -8.83 10.48 5.44
CA PHE A 37 -8.34 9.41 6.30
C PHE A 37 -9.46 8.43 6.61
N VAL A 38 -9.27 7.17 6.24
CA VAL A 38 -10.23 6.09 6.46
C VAL A 38 -9.59 4.95 7.27
N SER A 39 -10.43 4.05 7.80
CA SER A 39 -9.92 2.85 8.46
C SER A 39 -9.17 1.94 7.48
N ILE A 40 -8.22 1.14 7.98
CA ILE A 40 -7.49 0.16 7.14
C ILE A 40 -8.48 -0.79 6.44
N LYS A 41 -9.53 -1.23 7.14
CA LYS A 41 -10.55 -2.11 6.57
C LYS A 41 -11.24 -1.47 5.37
N GLU A 42 -11.66 -0.21 5.50
CA GLU A 42 -12.30 0.53 4.43
C GLU A 42 -11.36 0.81 3.26
N ALA A 43 -10.10 1.15 3.56
CA ALA A 43 -9.06 1.36 2.55
C ALA A 43 -8.88 0.10 1.69
N LEU A 44 -8.83 -1.09 2.32
CA LEU A 44 -8.63 -2.37 1.65
C LEU A 44 -9.81 -2.82 0.78
N GLU A 45 -11.00 -2.22 0.91
CA GLU A 45 -12.13 -2.43 -0.01
C GLU A 45 -11.98 -1.65 -1.34
N CYS A 46 -10.94 -0.83 -1.49
CA CYS A 46 -10.72 -0.10 -2.74
C CYS A 46 -10.20 -0.99 -3.85
N GLU A 47 -10.58 -0.68 -5.09
CA GLU A 47 -10.15 -1.40 -6.30
C GLU A 47 -8.64 -1.27 -6.58
N TYR A 48 -8.09 -0.09 -6.28
CA TYR A 48 -6.66 0.21 -6.43
C TYR A 48 -6.04 0.50 -5.07
N LEU A 49 -4.94 -0.18 -4.76
CA LEU A 49 -4.22 -0.03 -3.50
C LEU A 49 -2.79 0.41 -3.77
N VAL A 50 -2.33 1.45 -3.06
CA VAL A 50 -0.95 1.95 -3.13
C VAL A 50 -0.27 1.69 -1.81
N PHE A 51 0.74 0.84 -1.78
CA PHE A 51 1.49 0.53 -0.57
C PHE A 51 2.71 1.44 -0.44
N ALA A 52 2.74 2.21 0.64
CA ALA A 52 3.82 3.13 1.01
C ALA A 52 4.31 2.86 2.45
N LEU A 53 4.30 1.59 2.88
CA LEU A 53 4.80 1.12 4.18
C LEU A 53 6.28 0.71 4.12
N SER A 54 6.96 0.58 5.26
CA SER A 54 8.32 0.01 5.31
C SER A 54 8.32 -1.44 4.82
N SER A 55 9.45 -1.89 4.25
CA SER A 55 9.63 -3.31 3.90
C SER A 55 9.61 -4.22 5.14
N GLN A 56 10.12 -3.71 6.26
CA GLN A 56 10.12 -4.41 7.54
C GLN A 56 8.69 -4.67 8.02
N GLY A 57 8.36 -5.94 8.26
CA GLY A 57 7.06 -6.36 8.76
C GLY A 57 5.95 -6.41 7.71
N MET A 58 6.24 -6.14 6.43
CA MET A 58 5.24 -6.15 5.36
C MET A 58 4.54 -7.53 5.25
N ARG A 59 5.32 -8.61 5.28
CA ARG A 59 4.79 -9.98 5.20
C ARG A 59 3.81 -10.29 6.33
N ALA A 60 4.16 -9.93 7.57
CA ALA A 60 3.30 -10.13 8.74
C ALA A 60 2.04 -9.28 8.63
N TRP A 61 2.19 -8.01 8.25
CA TRP A 61 1.07 -7.09 8.07
C TRP A 61 0.08 -7.58 7.01
N LEU A 62 0.58 -8.08 5.87
CA LEU A 62 -0.25 -8.65 4.80
C LEU A 62 -0.99 -9.90 5.30
N LYS A 63 -0.32 -10.81 6.02
CA LYS A 63 -0.98 -12.02 6.58
C LYS A 63 -2.14 -11.68 7.52
N GLU A 64 -2.00 -10.63 8.33
CA GLU A 64 -2.98 -10.27 9.35
C GLU A 64 -4.13 -9.42 8.79
N ASN A 65 -3.84 -8.53 7.82
CA ASN A 65 -4.76 -7.47 7.44
C ASN A 65 -5.27 -7.59 6.00
N PHE A 66 -4.52 -8.24 5.09
CA PHE A 66 -4.81 -8.23 3.67
C PHE A 66 -5.51 -9.50 3.20
N ILE A 67 -6.61 -9.32 2.48
CA ILE A 67 -7.32 -10.39 1.77
C ILE A 67 -7.37 -9.99 0.30
N ASN A 68 -6.86 -10.87 -0.55
CA ASN A 68 -6.89 -10.67 -1.99
C ASN A 68 -8.32 -10.80 -2.52
N LYS A 69 -8.87 -9.70 -3.02
CA LYS A 69 -10.19 -9.59 -3.67
C LYS A 69 -10.07 -9.30 -5.17
N GLY A 70 -8.87 -9.47 -5.73
CA GLY A 70 -8.56 -9.08 -7.10
C GLY A 70 -8.22 -7.60 -7.28
N GLN A 71 -7.88 -6.89 -6.20
CA GLN A 71 -7.44 -5.48 -6.27
C GLN A 71 -6.17 -5.35 -7.13
N LYS A 72 -6.00 -4.18 -7.75
CA LYS A 72 -4.76 -3.80 -8.45
C LYS A 72 -3.85 -3.03 -7.49
N ILE A 73 -2.61 -3.47 -7.37
CA ILE A 73 -1.67 -3.00 -6.35
C ILE A 73 -0.50 -2.23 -6.98
N LEU A 74 -0.18 -1.07 -6.43
CA LEU A 74 1.04 -0.34 -6.69
C LEU A 74 1.94 -0.39 -5.45
N ILE A 75 3.10 -1.03 -5.57
CA ILE A 75 4.12 -1.04 -4.53
C ILE A 75 4.98 0.21 -4.74
N ALA A 76 4.77 1.23 -3.91
CA ALA A 76 5.54 2.47 -3.92
C ALA A 76 6.60 2.52 -2.80
N SER A 77 6.80 1.40 -2.12
CA SER A 77 7.79 1.22 -1.07
C SER A 77 9.10 0.67 -1.63
N LYS A 78 10.22 1.01 -0.97
CA LYS A 78 11.55 0.48 -1.28
C LYS A 78 12.11 -0.24 -0.05
N GLY A 79 12.81 -1.35 -0.28
CA GLY A 79 13.52 -2.08 0.76
C GLY A 79 13.52 -3.59 0.54
N ILE A 80 14.28 -4.26 1.39
CA ILE A 80 14.40 -5.72 1.47
C ILE A 80 13.89 -6.14 2.87
N GLU A 81 13.23 -7.28 2.97
CA GLU A 81 12.87 -7.88 4.26
C GLU A 81 14.09 -8.61 4.85
N ASP A 82 14.48 -8.23 6.07
CA ASP A 82 15.74 -8.65 6.70
C ASP A 82 15.86 -10.18 6.89
N GLN A 83 14.76 -10.85 7.27
CA GLN A 83 14.80 -12.29 7.58
C GLN A 83 14.82 -13.18 6.34
N SER A 84 14.13 -12.77 5.28
CA SER A 84 13.97 -13.56 4.05
C SER A 84 14.93 -13.13 2.95
N CYS A 85 15.55 -11.95 3.10
CA CYS A 85 16.33 -11.28 2.06
C CYS A 85 15.54 -11.06 0.76
N GLN A 86 14.20 -11.02 0.84
CA GLN A 86 13.33 -10.84 -0.31
C GLN A 86 13.01 -9.37 -0.56
N PHE A 87 12.89 -9.01 -1.82
CA PHE A 87 12.31 -7.72 -2.22
C PHE A 87 10.81 -7.70 -1.95
N LEU A 88 10.24 -6.49 -1.88
CA LEU A 88 8.82 -6.32 -1.61
C LEU A 88 7.93 -6.99 -2.66
N ASP A 89 8.23 -6.83 -3.94
CA ASP A 89 7.51 -7.51 -5.02
C ASP A 89 7.53 -9.03 -4.90
N GLU A 90 8.66 -9.60 -4.45
CA GLU A 90 8.75 -11.05 -4.17
C GLU A 90 7.83 -11.47 -3.01
N ILE A 91 7.72 -10.64 -1.96
CA ILE A 91 6.77 -10.88 -0.86
C ILE A 91 5.33 -10.82 -1.36
N PHE A 92 4.99 -9.86 -2.24
CA PHE A 92 3.63 -9.70 -2.76
C PHE A 92 3.18 -10.87 -3.64
N LEU A 93 4.10 -11.60 -4.29
CA LEU A 93 3.79 -12.80 -5.06
C LEU A 93 3.13 -13.91 -4.22
N ASP A 94 3.37 -13.94 -2.91
CA ASP A 94 2.74 -14.90 -1.99
C ASP A 94 1.26 -14.60 -1.73
N PHE A 95 0.79 -13.38 -2.03
CA PHE A 95 -0.57 -12.92 -1.72
C PHE A 95 -1.39 -12.56 -2.96
N VAL A 96 -0.73 -12.10 -4.02
CA VAL A 96 -1.37 -11.49 -5.20
C VAL A 96 -0.67 -11.96 -6.47
N PRO A 97 -1.40 -12.33 -7.53
CA PRO A 97 -0.78 -12.75 -8.79
C PRO A 97 -0.01 -11.60 -9.42
N LYS A 98 1.08 -11.92 -10.13
CA LYS A 98 2.01 -10.94 -10.71
C LYS A 98 1.33 -9.90 -11.62
N GLU A 99 0.27 -10.27 -12.33
CA GLU A 99 -0.52 -9.40 -13.20
C GLU A 99 -1.39 -8.35 -12.47
N ASN A 100 -1.52 -8.49 -11.16
CA ASN A 100 -2.32 -7.61 -10.32
C ASN A 100 -1.48 -6.62 -9.54
N PHE A 101 -0.15 -6.61 -9.68
CA PHE A 101 0.67 -5.58 -9.05
C PHE A 101 1.77 -5.03 -9.96
N CYS A 102 2.20 -3.81 -9.66
CA CYS A 102 3.39 -3.19 -10.25
C CYS A 102 4.16 -2.41 -9.18
N VAL A 103 5.39 -2.00 -9.52
CA VAL A 103 6.30 -1.29 -8.62
C VAL A 103 6.53 0.12 -9.15
N LEU A 104 6.40 1.13 -8.29
CA LEU A 104 6.79 2.51 -8.58
C LEU A 104 8.21 2.75 -8.07
N SER A 105 9.11 3.13 -8.96
CA SER A 105 10.45 3.59 -8.62
C SER A 105 10.80 4.84 -9.44
N GLY A 106 11.43 5.81 -8.77
CA GLY A 106 11.86 7.07 -9.37
C GLY A 106 12.88 7.79 -8.48
N PRO A 107 13.44 8.91 -8.98
CA PRO A 107 14.28 9.82 -8.21
C PRO A 107 13.51 10.52 -7.09
#